data_AF-A0AAV1SHF8-F1
#
_entry.id   AF-A0AAV1SHF8-F1
#
_cell.length_a   1.000
_cell.length_b   1.000
_cell.length_c   1.000
_cell.angle_alpha   90.00
_cell.angle_beta   90.00
_cell.angle_gamma   90.00
#
_symmetry.space_group_name_H-M   'P 1'
#
loop_
_entity.id
_entity.type
_entity.pdbx_description
1 polymer ?
#
loop_
_entity_poly.entity_id
_entity_poly.type
_entity_poly.pdbx_seq_one_letter_code
_entity_poly.pdbx_strand_id
1 'polypeptide(L)'
;MESELKALWVLSVVLLVSNWQHWTDGTSTPQVPCFFVFGDSLFDNGNNNYLNTPAKVNYLPYGTDFPTGATGRCSNGLNIADTIGLRFALLSYKTT
;
A
#
# COMPACT_ATOMS: atom_id res chain seq x y z
N MET A 1 37.08 35.23 6.60
CA MET A 1 37.22 34.55 5.29
C MET A 1 37.24 33.04 5.43
N GLU A 2 38.10 32.47 6.28
CA GLU A 2 38.13 31.01 6.51
C GLU A 2 36.90 30.45 7.25
N SER A 3 36.31 31.20 8.17
CA SER A 3 35.07 30.82 8.89
C SER A 3 33.87 30.68 7.95
N GLU A 4 33.71 31.66 7.07
CA GLU A 4 32.66 31.68 6.03
C GLU A 4 32.81 30.51 5.08
N LEU A 5 34.04 30.20 4.65
CA LEU A 5 34.32 29.06 3.77
C LEU A 5 33.97 27.72 4.41
N LYS A 6 34.27 27.54 5.70
CA LYS A 6 33.88 26.33 6.46
C LYS A 6 32.37 26.22 6.61
N ALA A 7 31.68 27.33 6.88
CA ALA A 7 30.22 27.35 7.00
C ALA A 7 29.52 26.99 5.68
N LEU A 8 30.00 27.54 4.57
CA LEU A 8 29.49 27.22 3.23
C LEU A 8 29.76 25.76 2.86
N TRP A 9 30.93 25.21 3.21
CA TRP A 9 31.24 23.81 2.97
C TRP A 9 30.32 22.88 3.77
N VAL A 10 30.12 23.15 5.07
CA VAL A 10 29.18 22.39 5.90
C VAL A 10 27.75 22.46 5.36
N LEU A 11 27.29 23.65 4.95
CA LEU A 11 25.97 23.82 4.33
C LEU A 11 25.84 23.00 3.04
N SER A 12 26.88 22.99 2.19
CA SER A 12 26.89 22.19 0.96
C SER A 12 26.81 20.69 1.23
N VAL A 13 27.51 20.20 2.27
CA VAL A 13 27.46 18.79 2.68
C VAL A 13 26.09 18.43 3.23
N VAL A 14 25.48 19.30 4.06
CA VAL A 14 24.13 19.10 4.59
C VAL A 14 23.09 19.04 3.46
N LEU A 15 23.19 19.93 2.47
CA LEU A 15 22.33 19.93 1.30
C LEU A 15 22.53 18.68 0.43
N LEU A 16 23.76 18.20 0.26
CA LEU A 16 24.02 16.95 -0.48
C LEU A 16 23.43 15.74 0.24
N VAL A 17 23.57 15.65 1.56
CA VAL A 17 23.04 14.55 2.37
C VAL A 17 21.50 14.56 2.42
N SER A 18 20.87 15.73 2.49
CA SER A 18 19.41 15.83 2.52
C SER A 18 18.76 15.42 1.18
N ASN A 19 19.46 15.62 0.06
CA ASN A 19 18.99 15.16 -1.25
C ASN A 19 19.22 13.66 -1.51
N TRP A 20 19.98 12.98 -0.65
CA TRP A 20 20.28 11.54 -0.81
C TRP A 20 19.05 10.66 -0.56
N GLN A 21 18.05 11.16 0.18
CA GLN A 21 16.86 10.40 0.58
C GLN A 21 15.73 10.41 -0.47
N HIS A 22 15.88 11.10 -1.60
CA HIS A 22 14.80 11.19 -2.60
C HIS A 22 14.71 9.93 -3.49
N TRP A 23 15.80 9.19 -3.70
CA TRP A 23 15.87 8.12 -4.71
C TRP A 23 15.58 6.71 -4.19
N THR A 24 14.56 6.55 -3.34
CA THR A 24 13.96 5.24 -3.10
C THR A 24 12.47 5.29 -3.41
N ASP A 25 12.14 5.45 -4.68
CA ASP A 25 10.81 5.05 -5.16
C ASP A 25 10.73 3.53 -5.00
N GLY A 26 10.18 3.09 -3.86
CA GLY A 26 10.00 1.69 -3.49
C GLY A 26 8.94 0.96 -4.32
N THR A 27 8.69 1.40 -5.55
CA THR A 27 7.81 0.70 -6.48
C THR A 27 8.60 -0.45 -7.12
N SER A 28 8.55 -1.60 -6.47
CA SER A 28 9.00 -2.85 -7.06
C SER A 28 8.20 -3.14 -8.33
N THR A 29 8.86 -3.70 -9.34
CA THR A 29 8.20 -4.13 -10.57
C THR A 29 7.32 -5.35 -10.27
N PRO A 30 6.05 -5.38 -10.73
CA PRO A 30 5.20 -6.56 -10.63
C PRO A 30 5.91 -7.83 -11.10
N GLN A 31 5.88 -8.90 -10.30
CA GLN A 31 6.52 -10.17 -10.67
C GLN A 31 5.70 -10.95 -11.72
N VAL A 32 4.41 -10.66 -11.82
CA VAL A 32 3.47 -11.24 -12.77
C VAL A 32 2.61 -10.13 -13.39
N PRO A 33 2.11 -10.30 -14.62
CA PRO A 33 1.28 -9.28 -15.27
C PRO A 33 -0.09 -9.10 -14.60
N CYS A 34 -0.62 -10.15 -13.96
CA CYS A 34 -1.86 -10.06 -13.18
C CYS A 34 -1.98 -11.17 -12.13
N PHE A 35 -2.88 -10.95 -11.18
CA PHE A 35 -3.28 -11.92 -10.16
C PHE A 35 -4.80 -11.96 -10.09
N PHE A 36 -5.38 -13.13 -10.37
CA PHE A 36 -6.81 -13.37 -10.29
C PHE A 36 -7.09 -14.26 -9.09
N VAL A 37 -8.06 -13.85 -8.28
CA VAL A 37 -8.39 -14.52 -7.02
C VAL A 37 -9.86 -14.91 -7.05
N PHE A 38 -10.11 -16.20 -6.88
CA PHE A 38 -11.44 -16.78 -6.81
C PHE A 38 -11.65 -17.34 -5.41
N GLY A 39 -12.85 -17.18 -4.86
CA GLY A 39 -13.15 -17.71 -3.53
C GLY A 39 -14.44 -17.17 -2.96
N ASP A 40 -14.46 -17.07 -1.64
CA ASP A 40 -15.56 -16.56 -0.84
C ASP A 40 -15.14 -15.27 -0.09
N SER A 41 -15.86 -14.97 1.00
CA SER A 41 -15.59 -13.85 1.89
C SER A 41 -14.15 -13.77 2.41
N LEU A 42 -13.43 -14.88 2.51
CA LEU A 42 -12.04 -14.91 2.99
C LEU A 42 -11.06 -14.26 2.01
N PHE A 43 -11.43 -14.18 0.74
CA PHE A 43 -10.59 -13.61 -0.31
C PHE A 43 -11.15 -12.31 -0.89
N ASP A 44 -12.37 -11.91 -0.52
CA ASP A 44 -12.97 -10.65 -0.95
C ASP A 44 -12.19 -9.45 -0.37
N ASN A 45 -11.81 -8.54 -1.26
CA ASN A 45 -11.11 -7.30 -0.95
C ASN A 45 -12.02 -6.07 -1.03
N GLY A 46 -13.34 -6.27 -1.19
CA GLY A 46 -14.37 -5.24 -1.31
C GLY A 46 -15.14 -5.29 -2.63
N ASN A 47 -15.03 -6.35 -3.41
CA ASN A 47 -15.75 -6.55 -4.66
C ASN A 47 -17.27 -6.51 -4.47
N ASN A 48 -17.78 -7.11 -3.37
CA ASN A 48 -19.21 -7.13 -3.09
C ASN A 48 -19.82 -5.74 -2.90
N ASN A 49 -19.02 -4.72 -2.58
CA ASN A 49 -19.51 -3.34 -2.45
C ASN A 49 -20.09 -2.80 -3.76
N TYR A 50 -19.65 -3.34 -4.91
CA TYR A 50 -20.10 -2.97 -6.24
C TYR A 50 -21.31 -3.78 -6.75
N LEU A 51 -21.77 -4.78 -6.00
CA LEU A 51 -22.89 -5.65 -6.38
C LEU A 51 -24.15 -5.32 -5.57
N ASN A 52 -25.34 -5.68 -6.07
CA ASN A 52 -26.57 -5.62 -5.29
C ASN A 52 -26.77 -6.93 -4.50
N THR A 53 -26.03 -7.07 -3.39
CA THR A 53 -25.99 -8.29 -2.58
C THR A 53 -26.05 -7.95 -1.09
N PRO A 54 -26.67 -8.80 -0.25
CA PRO A 54 -26.56 -8.69 1.20
C PRO A 54 -25.17 -9.06 1.73
N ALA A 55 -24.29 -9.66 0.91
CA ALA A 55 -22.94 -10.09 1.31
C ALA A 55 -21.91 -8.94 1.42
N LYS A 56 -22.36 -7.68 1.49
CA LYS A 56 -21.48 -6.53 1.70
C LYS A 56 -20.96 -6.54 3.13
N VAL A 57 -19.72 -6.13 3.33
CA VAL A 57 -19.12 -5.93 4.66
C VAL A 57 -18.40 -4.58 4.78
N ASN A 58 -18.98 -3.57 4.14
CA ASN A 58 -18.54 -2.16 4.25
C ASN A 58 -19.15 -1.45 5.48
N TYR A 59 -19.24 -2.15 6.61
CA TYR A 59 -19.81 -1.65 7.86
C TYR A 59 -19.05 -2.19 9.09
N LEU A 60 -19.18 -1.51 10.23
CA LEU A 60 -18.54 -1.93 11.49
C LEU A 60 -19.11 -3.26 11.99
N PRO A 61 -18.29 -4.18 12.55
CA PRO A 61 -16.94 -3.93 13.04
C PRO A 61 -15.82 -4.08 11.99
N TYR A 62 -16.14 -4.43 10.74
CA TYR A 62 -15.13 -4.72 9.73
C TYR A 62 -14.32 -3.50 9.33
N GLY A 63 -13.02 -3.70 9.19
CA GLY A 63 -12.07 -2.66 8.81
C GLY A 63 -11.88 -1.54 9.81
N THR A 64 -12.20 -1.76 11.09
CA THR A 64 -11.94 -0.78 12.16
C THR A 64 -10.46 -0.42 12.26
N ASP A 65 -9.56 -1.38 11.99
CA ASP A 65 -8.12 -1.17 12.07
C ASP A 65 -7.51 -0.63 10.75
N PHE A 66 -8.30 -0.45 9.69
CA PHE A 66 -7.85 0.19 8.45
C PHE A 66 -7.93 1.73 8.56
N PRO A 67 -6.94 2.48 8.05
CA PRO A 67 -6.98 3.95 8.04
C PRO A 67 -8.18 4.53 7.29
N THR A 68 -8.72 3.79 6.32
CA THR A 68 -9.86 4.20 5.49
C THR A 68 -11.20 3.66 6.00
N GLY A 69 -11.23 2.95 7.14
CA GLY A 69 -12.41 2.28 7.67
C GLY A 69 -12.79 1.01 6.90
N ALA A 70 -14.08 0.66 6.90
CA ALA A 70 -14.59 -0.58 6.33
C ALA A 70 -14.32 -0.70 4.83
N THR A 71 -13.34 -1.52 4.45
CA THR A 71 -12.90 -1.67 3.04
C THR A 71 -13.73 -2.66 2.23
N GLY A 72 -14.57 -3.47 2.89
CA GLY A 72 -15.26 -4.60 2.27
C GLY A 72 -14.53 -5.94 2.39
N ARG A 73 -13.43 -6.00 3.16
CA ARG A 73 -12.85 -7.26 3.64
C ARG A 73 -13.62 -7.76 4.85
N CYS A 74 -13.83 -9.08 4.96
CA CYS A 74 -14.49 -9.71 6.11
C CYS A 74 -13.57 -9.82 7.35
N SER A 75 -12.72 -8.82 7.58
CA SER A 75 -11.79 -8.74 8.70
C SER A 75 -11.39 -7.28 8.96
N ASN A 76 -10.54 -7.06 9.97
CA ASN A 76 -9.91 -5.76 10.21
C ASN A 76 -8.54 -5.61 9.53
N GLY A 77 -8.09 -6.63 8.80
CA GLY A 77 -6.75 -6.67 8.24
C GLY A 77 -6.75 -7.13 6.78
N LEU A 78 -5.55 -7.14 6.20
CA LEU A 78 -5.35 -7.69 4.87
C LEU A 78 -5.58 -9.20 4.89
N ASN A 79 -6.24 -9.71 3.85
CA ASN A 79 -6.41 -11.14 3.67
C ASN A 79 -5.15 -11.77 3.03
N ILE A 80 -5.17 -13.08 2.82
CA ILE A 80 -4.03 -13.81 2.25
C ILE A 80 -3.72 -13.33 0.82
N ALA A 81 -4.75 -13.07 0.01
CA ALA A 81 -4.58 -12.59 -1.36
C ALA A 81 -3.95 -11.19 -1.41
N ASP A 82 -4.33 -10.29 -0.50
CA ASP A 82 -3.67 -8.99 -0.36
C ASP A 82 -2.19 -9.13 -0.05
N THR A 83 -1.86 -10.03 0.88
CA THR A 83 -0.47 -10.26 1.31
C THR A 83 0.36 -10.80 0.15
N ILE A 84 -0.19 -11.72 -0.65
CA ILE A 84 0.45 -12.24 -1.86
C ILE A 84 0.61 -11.13 -2.91
N GLY A 85 -0.43 -10.32 -3.14
CA GLY A 85 -0.38 -9.19 -4.07
C GLY A 85 0.73 -8.20 -3.71
N LEU A 86 0.83 -7.81 -2.44
CA LEU A 86 1.91 -6.97 -1.94
C LEU A 86 3.30 -7.59 -2.15
N ARG A 87 3.43 -8.91 -1.92
CA ARG A 87 4.70 -9.63 -2.14
C ARG A 87 5.11 -9.67 -3.61
N PHE A 88 4.15 -9.72 -4.53
CA PHE A 88 4.41 -9.68 -5.97
C PHE A 88 4.44 -8.27 -6.56
N ALA A 89 4.46 -7.24 -5.71
CA ALA A 89 4.46 -5.84 -6.12
C ALA A 89 3.23 -5.45 -6.96
N LEU A 90 2.09 -6.08 -6.67
CA LEU A 90 0.81 -5.79 -7.29
C LEU A 90 0.03 -4.82 -6.39
N LEU A 91 -0.09 -3.57 -6.84
CA LEU A 91 -0.87 -2.53 -6.14
C LEU A 91 -2.39 -2.77 -6.24
N SER A 92 -2.82 -3.65 -7.13
CA SER A 92 -4.22 -4.02 -7.32
C SER A 92 -4.31 -5.42 -7.93
N TYR A 93 -5.32 -6.17 -7.52
CA TYR A 93 -5.66 -7.48 -8.08
C TYR A 93 -7.17 -7.62 -8.15
N LYS A 94 -7.64 -8.48 -9.05
CA LYS A 94 -9.07 -8.67 -9.28
C LYS A 94 -9.53 -9.91 -8.54
N THR A 95 -10.43 -9.72 -7.59
CA THR A 95 -11.28 -10.80 -7.07
C THR A 95 -12.48 -10.95 -8.01
N THR A 96 -13.19 -12.07 -7.98
CA THR A 96 -14.45 -12.27 -8.72
C THR A 96 -15.53 -12.78 -7.79
#